data_AF-A0A972DNA0-F1
#
_entry.id   AF-A0A972DNA0-F1
#
_cell.length_a   1.000
_cell.length_b   1.000
_cell.length_c   1.000
_cell.angle_alpha   90.00
_cell.angle_beta   90.00
_cell.angle_gamma   90.00
#
_symmetry.space_group_name_H-M   'P 1'
#
loop_
_entity.id
_entity.type
_entity.pdbx_description
1 polymer ?
#
loop_
_entity_poly.entity_id
_entity_poly.type
_entity_poly.pdbx_seq_one_letter_code
_entity_poly.pdbx_strand_id
1 'polypeptide(L)'
;MGAIAEGFVAYAQRLLDQTDGSEGQVKKAFAVSQCCFNLALMPEGIREQTLGKMKQSLEMNDEKFDDFRRSIVVPMIRRHEKMFPRMHRQGSSIFSPGGPSPSGPLLREQPRAAASAEPDAEPGRYAPCPRNSGKKYKFCCGKKRR
;
A
#
# COMPACT_ATOMS: atom_id res chain seq x y z
N MET A 1 2.39 -17.99 10.32
CA MET A 1 2.51 -16.58 10.77
C MET A 1 3.96 -16.10 10.95
N GLY A 2 5.01 -16.91 10.69
CA GLY A 2 6.41 -16.54 10.97
C GLY A 2 7.05 -15.50 10.04
N ALA A 3 6.76 -15.55 8.73
CA ALA A 3 7.47 -14.72 7.74
C ALA A 3 7.34 -13.20 7.94
N ILE A 4 6.22 -12.71 8.46
CA ILE A 4 6.01 -11.27 8.73
C ILE A 4 6.77 -10.86 10.00
N ALA A 5 6.75 -11.70 11.04
CA ALA A 5 7.48 -11.46 12.27
C ALA A 5 9.00 -11.48 12.03
N GLU A 6 9.50 -12.46 11.28
CA GLU A 6 10.90 -12.54 10.83
C GLU A 6 11.28 -11.32 9.98
N GLY A 7 10.41 -10.91 9.05
CA GLY A 7 10.59 -9.70 8.26
C GLY A 7 10.69 -8.44 9.12
N PHE A 8 9.87 -8.32 10.17
CA PHE A 8 9.92 -7.20 11.11
C PHE A 8 11.18 -7.22 11.99
N VAL A 9 11.61 -8.39 12.49
CA VAL A 9 12.87 -8.48 13.26
C VAL A 9 14.05 -8.09 12.38
N ALA A 10 14.12 -8.63 11.16
CA ALA A 10 15.10 -8.21 10.17
C ALA A 10 14.96 -6.72 9.84
N TYR A 11 13.75 -6.16 9.88
CA TYR A 11 13.48 -4.73 9.74
C TYR A 11 14.13 -3.89 10.86
N ALA A 12 13.97 -4.32 12.11
CA ALA A 12 14.45 -3.63 13.30
C ALA A 12 15.95 -3.81 13.58
N GLN A 13 16.59 -4.82 12.96
CA GLN A 13 17.94 -5.28 13.29
C GLN A 13 18.98 -4.15 13.41
N ARG A 14 18.98 -3.17 12.49
CA ARG A 14 19.94 -2.04 12.54
C ARG A 14 19.88 -1.26 13.86
N LEU A 15 18.69 -1.09 14.43
CA LEU A 15 18.53 -0.39 15.71
C LEU A 15 18.85 -1.30 16.88
N LEU A 16 18.58 -2.60 16.77
CA LEU A 16 18.93 -3.60 17.79
C LEU A 16 20.45 -3.76 17.91
N ASP A 17 21.18 -3.77 16.80
CA ASP A 17 22.65 -3.89 16.77
C ASP A 17 23.36 -2.69 17.42
N GLN A 18 22.67 -1.57 17.58
CA GLN A 18 23.20 -0.38 18.25
C GLN A 18 22.94 -0.37 19.76
N THR A 19 22.19 -1.36 20.27
CA THR A 19 21.91 -1.46 21.70
C THR A 19 23.02 -2.19 22.43
N ASP A 20 23.17 -1.89 23.72
CA ASP A 20 24.04 -2.65 24.64
C ASP A 20 23.40 -3.96 25.14
N GLY A 21 22.23 -4.33 24.60
CA GLY A 21 21.46 -5.50 25.02
C GLY A 21 20.65 -5.30 26.31
N SER A 22 20.74 -4.14 26.97
CA SER A 22 19.88 -3.83 28.11
C SER A 22 18.41 -3.82 27.68
N GLU A 23 17.54 -4.31 28.56
CA GLU A 23 16.10 -4.41 28.28
C GLU A 23 15.50 -3.04 27.89
N GLY A 24 15.95 -1.98 28.55
CA GLY A 24 15.52 -0.60 28.26
C GLY A 24 15.90 -0.14 26.84
N GLN A 25 17.14 -0.37 26.42
CA GLN A 25 17.58 0.02 25.09
C GLN A 25 16.92 -0.84 23.99
N VAL A 26 16.79 -2.14 24.21
CA VAL A 26 16.12 -3.05 23.27
C VAL A 26 14.65 -2.65 23.10
N LYS A 27 13.94 -2.36 24.20
CA LYS A 27 12.56 -1.87 24.15
C LYS A 27 12.45 -0.55 23.37
N LYS A 28 13.38 0.38 23.60
CA LYS A 28 13.43 1.66 22.88
C LYS A 28 13.66 1.45 21.38
N ALA A 29 14.62 0.60 21.00
CA ALA A 29 14.90 0.27 19.61
C ALA A 29 13.69 -0.37 18.91
N PHE A 30 12.97 -1.25 19.61
CA PHE A 30 11.72 -1.84 19.10
C PHE A 30 10.63 -0.80 18.91
N ALA A 31 10.40 0.07 19.89
CA ALA A 31 9.39 1.12 19.81
C ALA A 31 9.65 2.09 18.65
N VAL A 32 10.91 2.48 18.46
CA VAL A 32 11.32 3.33 17.33
C VAL A 32 11.11 2.59 16.00
N SER A 33 11.45 1.31 15.94
CA SER A 33 11.21 0.48 14.74
C SER A 33 9.73 0.42 14.39
N GLN A 34 8.86 0.15 15.36
CA GLN A 34 7.41 0.11 15.14
C GLN A 34 6.87 1.46 14.67
N CYS A 35 7.32 2.56 15.27
CA CYS A 35 6.96 3.91 14.86
C CYS A 35 7.33 4.16 13.39
N CYS A 36 8.57 3.88 13.00
CA CYS A 36 9.05 4.09 11.64
C CYS A 36 8.35 3.17 10.62
N PHE A 37 8.02 1.94 11.02
CA PHE A 37 7.26 1.00 10.20
C PHE A 37 5.87 1.57 9.84
N ASN A 38 5.16 2.10 10.83
CA ASN A 38 3.85 2.72 10.62
C ASN A 38 3.95 4.00 9.78
N LEU A 39 4.94 4.85 10.05
CA LEU A 39 5.18 6.07 9.28
C LEU A 39 5.46 5.80 7.80
N ALA A 40 6.14 4.69 7.49
CA ALA A 40 6.47 4.35 6.11
C ALA A 40 5.25 4.04 5.25
N LEU A 41 4.12 3.65 5.85
CA LEU A 41 2.88 3.35 5.13
C LEU A 41 1.97 4.57 4.94
N MET A 42 2.29 5.70 5.58
CA MET A 42 1.49 6.91 5.50
C MET A 42 1.78 7.71 4.22
N PRO A 43 0.77 8.34 3.61
CA PRO A 43 1.00 9.34 2.57
C PRO A 43 1.89 10.48 3.07
N GLU A 44 2.72 11.05 2.19
CA GLU A 44 3.77 12.00 2.56
C GLU A 44 3.25 13.20 3.37
N GLY A 45 2.16 13.85 2.93
CA GLY A 45 1.59 14.99 3.67
C GLY A 45 1.12 14.64 5.09
N ILE A 46 0.54 13.45 5.28
CA ILE A 46 0.10 12.96 6.59
C ILE A 46 1.30 12.57 7.46
N ARG A 47 2.33 12.01 6.84
CA ARG A 47 3.58 11.64 7.50
C ARG A 47 4.29 12.87 8.06
N GLU A 48 4.43 13.94 7.28
CA GLU A 48 5.03 15.20 7.75
C GLU A 48 4.24 15.81 8.91
N GLN A 49 2.90 15.80 8.85
CA GLN A 49 2.08 16.26 9.96
C GLN A 49 2.30 15.41 11.23
N THR A 50 2.38 14.08 11.07
CA THR A 50 2.62 13.15 12.18
C THR A 50 4.00 13.37 12.80
N LEU A 51 5.02 13.61 11.98
CA LEU A 51 6.36 13.96 12.45
C LEU A 51 6.36 15.28 13.24
N GLY A 52 5.61 16.29 12.80
CA GLY A 52 5.45 17.55 13.55
C GLY A 52 4.84 17.34 14.95
N LYS A 53 3.80 16.51 15.05
CA LYS A 53 3.19 16.14 16.35
C LYS A 53 4.15 15.34 17.23
N MET A 54 4.91 14.43 16.64
CA MET A 54 5.91 13.63 17.35
C MET A 54 7.03 14.51 17.91
N LYS A 55 7.52 15.49 17.14
CA LYS A 55 8.49 16.48 17.62
C LYS A 55 8.00 17.21 18.88
N GLN A 56 6.75 17.67 18.87
CA GLN A 56 6.12 18.35 20.02
C GLN A 56 6.02 17.41 21.23
N SER A 57 5.54 16.18 21.03
CA SER A 57 5.37 15.21 22.12
C SER A 57 6.69 14.73 22.73
N LEU A 58 7.79 14.75 21.96
CA LEU A 58 9.12 14.39 22.45
C LEU A 58 9.87 15.60 23.04
N GLU A 59 9.27 16.79 23.02
CA GLU A 59 9.86 18.05 23.51
C GLU A 59 11.26 18.31 22.93
N MET A 60 11.47 17.91 21.66
CA MET A 60 12.75 18.07 20.98
C MET A 60 12.79 19.42 20.27
N ASN A 61 13.95 20.08 20.36
CA ASN A 61 14.23 21.24 19.52
C ASN A 61 14.40 20.83 18.04
N ASP A 62 14.37 21.83 17.17
CA ASP A 62 14.42 21.65 15.71
C ASP A 62 15.67 20.88 15.28
N GLU A 63 16.83 21.24 15.81
CA GLU A 63 18.11 20.64 15.45
C GLU A 63 18.20 19.16 15.84
N LYS A 64 17.85 18.82 17.09
CA LYS A 64 17.86 17.43 17.58
C LYS A 64 16.82 16.58 16.85
N PHE A 65 15.66 17.16 16.54
CA PHE A 65 14.64 16.45 15.80
C PHE A 65 15.03 16.23 14.34
N ASP A 66 15.66 17.22 13.69
CA ASP A 66 16.17 17.07 12.32
C ASP A 66 17.28 16.02 12.25
N ASP A 67 18.18 16.00 13.23
CA ASP A 67 19.20 14.96 13.34
C ASP A 67 18.56 13.57 13.52
N PHE A 68 17.62 13.42 14.46
CA PHE A 68 16.87 12.17 14.65
C PHE A 68 16.14 11.73 13.37
N ARG A 69 15.51 12.67 12.67
CA ARG A 69 14.79 12.42 11.41
C ARG A 69 15.75 11.91 10.33
N ARG A 70 16.93 12.54 10.18
CA ARG A 70 17.92 12.20 9.15
C ARG A 70 18.69 10.92 9.47
N SER A 71 19.03 10.70 10.74
CA SER A 71 19.84 9.56 11.19
C SER A 71 19.03 8.27 11.37
N ILE A 72 17.76 8.38 11.80
CA ILE A 72 16.92 7.23 12.14
C ILE A 72 15.70 7.13 11.22
N VAL A 73 14.81 8.12 11.24
CA VAL A 73 13.47 7.99 10.63
C VAL A 73 13.54 7.78 9.13
N VAL A 74 14.24 8.65 8.40
CA VAL A 74 14.33 8.59 6.92
C VAL A 74 15.01 7.30 6.46
N PRO A 75 16.16 6.88 7.03
CA PRO A 75 16.77 5.59 6.71
C PRO A 75 15.84 4.40 6.98
N MET A 76 15.11 4.42 8.10
CA MET A 76 14.19 3.34 8.47
C MET A 76 12.97 3.27 7.54
N ILE A 77 12.44 4.40 7.06
CA ILE A 77 11.37 4.43 6.05
C ILE A 77 11.87 3.85 4.72
N ARG A 78 13.03 4.31 4.23
CA ARG A 78 13.63 3.79 2.98
C ARG A 78 13.92 2.30 3.06
N ARG A 79 14.33 1.82 4.23
CA ARG A 79 14.53 0.39 4.47
C ARG A 79 13.23 -0.40 4.39
N HIS A 80 12.16 0.15 4.95
CA HIS A 80 10.83 -0.45 4.86
C HIS A 80 10.34 -0.52 3.40
N GLU A 81 10.53 0.53 2.60
CA GLU A 81 10.23 0.53 1.16
C GLU A 81 10.96 -0.57 0.39
N LYS A 82 12.23 -0.80 0.70
CA LYS A 82 13.04 -1.84 0.07
C LYS A 82 12.62 -3.25 0.48
N MET A 83 12.31 -3.46 1.76
CA MET A 83 11.99 -4.80 2.28
C MET A 83 10.53 -5.21 2.05
N PHE A 84 9.61 -4.26 1.96
CA PHE A 84 8.17 -4.52 1.87
C PHE A 84 7.52 -3.84 0.65
N PRO A 85 8.04 -4.04 -0.59
CA PRO A 85 7.59 -3.31 -1.77
C PRO A 85 6.09 -3.51 -2.10
N ARG A 86 5.53 -4.66 -1.73
CA ARG A 86 4.11 -4.97 -1.94
C ARG A 86 3.17 -4.08 -1.12
N MET A 87 3.60 -3.62 0.06
CA MET A 87 2.79 -2.78 0.94
C MET A 87 2.66 -1.35 0.38
N HIS A 88 3.69 -0.87 -0.32
CA HIS A 88 3.69 0.44 -0.98
C HIS A 88 2.91 0.45 -2.30
N ARG A 89 2.89 -0.68 -3.02
CA ARG A 89 2.12 -0.83 -4.27
C ARG A 89 0.60 -0.80 -4.03
N GLN A 90 0.14 -1.25 -2.86
CA GLN A 90 -1.29 -1.22 -2.51
C GLN A 90 -1.75 0.15 -2.01
N GLY A 91 -0.87 0.94 -1.37
CA GLY A 91 -1.17 2.31 -0.96
C GLY A 91 -1.53 3.24 -2.11
N SER A 92 -1.05 2.96 -3.32
CA SER A 92 -1.38 3.72 -4.54
C SER A 92 -2.78 3.42 -5.10
N SER A 93 -3.40 2.32 -4.69
CA SER A 93 -4.74 1.92 -5.16
C SER A 93 -5.86 2.19 -4.15
N ILE A 94 -5.54 2.42 -2.87
CA ILE A 94 -6.54 2.60 -1.81
C ILE A 94 -6.95 4.08 -1.68
N PHE A 95 -6.12 5.03 -2.14
CA PHE A 95 -6.35 6.47 -2.00
C PHE A 95 -6.51 7.24 -3.33
N SER A 96 -6.78 6.56 -4.45
CA SER A 96 -7.21 7.24 -5.68
C SER A 96 -8.74 7.29 -5.77
N PRO A 97 -9.39 8.47 -5.63
CA PRO A 97 -10.74 8.64 -6.13
C PRO A 97 -10.67 8.78 -7.66
N GLY A 98 -10.71 7.64 -8.36
CA GLY A 98 -10.87 7.60 -9.80
C GLY A 98 -9.55 7.55 -10.59
N GLY A 99 -9.31 6.40 -11.22
CA GLY A 99 -8.26 6.23 -12.22
C GLY A 99 -8.18 4.77 -12.68
N PRO A 100 -8.32 4.47 -13.98
CA PRO A 100 -8.41 3.11 -14.47
C PRO A 100 -7.06 2.38 -14.37
N SER A 101 -7.12 1.08 -14.09
CA SER A 101 -5.94 0.19 -14.01
C SER A 101 -5.07 0.27 -15.26
N PRO A 102 -3.74 0.41 -15.12
CA PRO A 102 -2.81 0.25 -16.22
C PRO A 102 -2.53 -1.25 -16.40
N SER A 103 -3.13 -1.85 -17.43
CA SER A 103 -2.65 -3.11 -17.97
C SER A 103 -1.54 -2.80 -18.97
N GLY A 104 -0.29 -3.05 -18.58
CA GLY A 104 0.87 -3.06 -19.46
C GLY A 104 0.95 -4.35 -20.32
N PRO A 105 1.91 -4.46 -21.25
CA PRO A 105 1.58 -4.48 -22.67
C PRO A 105 2.18 -5.66 -23.48
N LEU A 106 1.78 -5.69 -24.76
CA LEU A 106 2.49 -6.14 -25.97
C LEU A 106 1.95 -7.38 -26.71
N LEU A 107 1.48 -7.05 -27.92
CA LEU A 107 1.75 -7.71 -29.20
C LEU A 107 1.25 -9.14 -29.39
N ARG A 108 0.10 -9.24 -30.06
CA ARG A 108 0.05 -9.99 -31.32
C ARG A 108 -1.06 -9.46 -32.22
N GLU A 109 -0.67 -8.64 -33.20
CA GLU A 109 -1.42 -8.54 -34.43
C GLU A 109 -1.34 -9.90 -35.15
N GLN A 110 -2.47 -10.52 -35.39
CA GLN A 110 -2.66 -11.42 -36.54
C GLN A 110 -4.13 -11.30 -36.99
N PRO A 111 -4.38 -10.94 -38.26
CA PRO A 111 -5.72 -10.84 -38.82
C PRO A 111 -6.16 -12.21 -39.33
N ARG A 112 -7.38 -12.67 -39.00
CA ARG A 112 -8.13 -13.55 -39.90
C ARG A 112 -9.57 -13.84 -39.49
N ALA A 113 -10.35 -13.90 -40.57
CA ALA A 113 -11.53 -14.72 -40.80
C ALA A 113 -12.86 -14.23 -40.21
N ALA A 114 -13.68 -13.74 -41.13
CA ALA A 114 -15.13 -13.74 -41.01
C ALA A 114 -15.68 -15.15 -40.75
N ALA A 115 -16.60 -15.25 -39.79
CA ALA A 115 -17.58 -16.33 -39.51
C ALA A 115 -17.91 -16.22 -38.01
N SER A 116 -19.13 -16.23 -37.50
CA SER A 116 -20.48 -16.29 -38.05
C SER A 116 -21.35 -15.65 -36.96
N ALA A 117 -22.41 -14.97 -37.36
CA ALA A 117 -23.43 -14.51 -36.45
C ALA A 117 -24.12 -15.73 -35.81
N GLU A 118 -24.05 -15.83 -34.48
CA GLU A 118 -25.04 -16.57 -33.69
C GLU A 118 -25.71 -15.55 -32.76
N PRO A 119 -27.04 -15.43 -32.78
CA PRO A 119 -27.77 -14.56 -31.87
C PRO A 119 -27.85 -15.21 -30.48
N ASP A 120 -28.06 -14.40 -29.45
CA ASP A 120 -28.51 -14.85 -28.13
C ASP A 120 -27.47 -15.52 -27.20
N ALA A 121 -26.35 -14.85 -26.94
CA ALA A 121 -25.68 -15.02 -25.64
C ALA A 121 -26.33 -14.09 -24.61
N GLU A 122 -27.22 -14.63 -23.76
CA GLU A 122 -27.74 -13.88 -22.61
C GLU A 122 -26.57 -13.28 -21.81
N PRO A 123 -26.60 -11.98 -21.47
CA PRO A 123 -25.59 -11.39 -20.61
C PRO A 123 -25.55 -12.15 -19.28
N GLY A 124 -24.39 -12.72 -18.94
CA GLY A 124 -24.22 -13.44 -17.67
C GLY A 124 -24.73 -12.60 -16.50
N ARG A 125 -25.38 -13.22 -15.51
CA ARG A 125 -26.11 -12.50 -14.42
C ARG A 125 -25.32 -11.38 -13.75
N TYR A 126 -24.00 -11.50 -13.66
CA TYR A 126 -23.11 -10.51 -13.04
C TYR A 126 -22.32 -9.66 -14.03
N ALA A 127 -22.51 -9.86 -15.34
CA ALA A 127 -21.93 -9.01 -16.38
C ALA A 127 -22.46 -7.57 -16.29
N PRO A 128 -21.69 -6.57 -16.79
CA PRO A 128 -22.19 -5.21 -16.93
C PRO A 128 -23.49 -5.17 -17.72
N CYS A 129 -24.42 -4.32 -17.30
CA CYS A 129 -25.70 -4.17 -18.00
C CYS A 129 -25.49 -3.55 -19.40
N PRO A 130 -26.07 -4.12 -20.47
CA PRO A 130 -25.97 -3.56 -21.83
C PRO A 130 -26.50 -2.13 -21.98
N ARG A 131 -27.35 -1.68 -21.05
CA ARG A 131 -27.91 -0.32 -21.04
C ARG A 131 -26.97 0.72 -20.41
N ASN A 132 -25.69 0.38 -20.16
CA ASN A 132 -24.69 1.25 -19.53
C ASN A 132 -25.17 1.94 -18.23
N SER A 133 -26.03 1.28 -17.47
CA SER A 133 -26.61 1.84 -16.25
C SER A 133 -25.64 1.88 -15.05
N GLY A 134 -24.37 1.51 -15.24
CA GLY A 134 -23.37 1.32 -14.17
C GLY A 134 -23.67 0.18 -13.19
N LYS A 135 -24.68 -0.66 -13.44
CA LYS A 135 -25.12 -1.76 -12.56
C LYS A 135 -24.93 -3.11 -13.25
N LYS A 136 -24.74 -4.19 -12.47
CA LYS A 136 -24.69 -5.56 -13.03
C LYS A 136 -26.05 -6.00 -13.58
N TYR A 137 -26.05 -6.84 -14.61
CA TYR A 137 -27.24 -7.24 -15.38
C TYR A 137 -28.40 -7.72 -14.50
N LYS A 138 -28.17 -8.61 -13.53
CA LYS A 138 -29.18 -9.11 -12.56
C LYS A 138 -29.95 -8.01 -11.84
N PHE A 139 -29.31 -6.87 -11.55
CA PHE A 139 -29.92 -5.77 -10.78
C PHE A 139 -30.59 -4.70 -11.67
N CYS A 140 -30.30 -4.69 -12.97
CA CYS A 140 -30.86 -3.69 -13.90
C CYS A 140 -31.92 -4.30 -14.83
N CYS A 141 -31.54 -5.29 -15.65
CA CYS A 141 -32.41 -5.89 -16.65
C CYS A 141 -32.92 -7.26 -16.20
N GLY A 142 -32.15 -8.00 -15.41
CA GLY A 142 -32.49 -9.35 -14.94
C GLY A 142 -33.66 -9.42 -13.97
N LYS A 143 -34.21 -8.29 -13.51
CA LYS A 143 -35.46 -8.23 -12.73
C LYS A 143 -36.72 -8.35 -13.60
N LYS A 144 -36.65 -8.07 -14.91
CA LYS A 144 -37.82 -8.07 -15.81
C LYS A 144 -38.14 -9.45 -16.42
N ARG A 145 -37.39 -10.50 -16.09
CA ARG A 145 -37.59 -11.88 -16.57
C ARG A 145 -38.20 -12.81 -15.51
N ARG A 146 -38.94 -12.26 -14.54
CA ARG A 146 -39.66 -13.03 -13.52
C ARG A 146 -41.15 -12.79 -13.63
#